data_AF-A0A259PPH2-F1
#
_entry.id   AF-A0A259PPH2-F1
#
_cell.length_a   1.000
_cell.length_b   1.000
_cell.length_c   1.000
_cell.angle_alpha   90.00
_cell.angle_beta   90.00
_cell.angle_gamma   90.00
#
_symmetry.space_group_name_H-M   'P 1'
#
loop_
_entity.id
_entity.type
_entity.pdbx_description
1 polymer ?
#
loop_
_entity_poly.entity_id
_entity_poly.type
_entity_poly.pdbx_seq_one_letter_code
_entity_poly.pdbx_strand_id
1 'polypeptide(L)'
;MTARQPTGRTERGALDDEARTAPWDGRHRPGAPVRVRTAQAEDAGALAELAAVTFPLACPPGSTPADQQAFLAQHLSAERFAGYAADPSRVLLVADDPTGALLGYTMLVQATPADPDVRAALTLSPAVELSKCYVHP
;
A
#
# COMPACT_ATOMS: atom_id res chain seq x y z
N MET A 1 58.87 -21.02 0.39
CA MET A 1 58.10 -20.08 -0.47
C MET A 1 57.49 -20.87 -1.62
N THR A 2 56.17 -21.05 -1.62
CA THR A 2 55.21 -20.99 -2.74
C THR A 2 53.88 -21.57 -2.26
N ALA A 3 52.80 -20.87 -2.61
CA ALA A 3 51.44 -20.95 -2.08
C ALA A 3 50.49 -21.84 -2.93
N ARG A 4 49.20 -21.82 -2.53
CA ARG A 4 47.93 -22.30 -3.17
C ARG A 4 47.52 -23.75 -2.84
N GLN A 5 46.26 -24.08 -2.49
CA GLN A 5 44.97 -23.38 -2.36
C GLN A 5 43.93 -24.39 -1.77
N PRO A 6 42.92 -24.02 -0.95
CA PRO A 6 41.84 -24.94 -0.60
C PRO A 6 40.70 -24.88 -1.62
N THR A 7 40.28 -26.06 -2.08
CA THR A 7 39.08 -26.32 -2.89
C THR A 7 37.82 -26.14 -2.07
N GLY A 8 36.83 -25.43 -2.65
CA GLY A 8 35.57 -25.13 -2.01
C GLY A 8 34.63 -26.33 -1.82
N ARG A 9 33.65 -26.14 -0.96
CA ARG A 9 32.38 -26.86 -1.00
C ARG A 9 31.28 -25.90 -0.56
N THR A 10 30.40 -25.59 -1.51
CA THR A 10 29.12 -24.91 -1.35
C THR A 10 28.20 -25.70 -0.44
N GLU A 11 27.66 -25.06 0.60
CA GLU A 11 26.43 -25.49 1.27
C GLU A 11 25.33 -24.51 0.88
N ARG A 12 24.56 -24.88 -0.15
CA ARG A 12 23.22 -24.33 -0.38
C ARG A 12 22.33 -24.97 0.67
N GLY A 13 22.05 -24.22 1.75
CA GLY A 13 21.00 -24.57 2.69
C GLY A 13 19.68 -24.66 1.94
N ALA A 14 19.08 -25.85 1.98
CA ALA A 14 17.69 -26.05 1.65
C ALA A 14 16.87 -25.22 2.65
N LEU A 15 16.25 -24.15 2.16
CA LEU A 15 15.16 -23.50 2.86
C LEU A 15 13.87 -24.15 2.36
N ASP A 16 13.39 -25.05 3.21
CA ASP A 16 12.08 -25.69 3.31
C ASP A 16 11.01 -25.25 2.31
N ASP A 17 10.63 -26.19 1.45
CA ASP A 17 9.54 -26.10 0.46
C ASP A 17 8.14 -26.02 1.12
N GLU A 18 8.04 -26.28 2.44
CA GLU A 18 6.80 -26.21 3.23
C GLU A 18 6.27 -24.78 3.43
N ALA A 19 7.12 -23.75 3.30
CA ALA A 19 6.68 -22.35 3.48
C ALA A 19 5.81 -21.82 2.32
N ARG A 20 5.66 -22.59 1.23
CA ARG A 20 5.05 -22.13 -0.03
C ARG A 20 3.53 -22.36 -0.13
N THR A 21 2.92 -23.04 0.83
CA THR A 21 1.51 -23.46 0.78
C THR A 21 0.65 -22.98 1.93
N ALA A 22 1.22 -22.26 2.91
CA ALA A 22 0.47 -21.76 4.04
C ALA A 22 -0.40 -20.53 3.66
N PRO A 23 -1.69 -20.50 4.04
CA PRO A 23 -2.52 -19.31 3.85
C PRO A 23 -1.96 -18.13 4.67
N TRP A 24 -2.00 -16.95 4.05
CA TRP A 24 -1.52 -15.68 4.59
C TRP A 24 -2.19 -15.30 5.94
N ASP A 25 -1.40 -14.87 6.94
CA ASP A 25 -1.83 -14.53 8.31
C ASP A 25 -1.86 -13.02 8.63
N GLY A 26 -1.55 -12.16 7.65
CA GLY A 26 -1.57 -10.70 7.79
C GLY A 26 -0.28 -10.06 8.27
N ARG A 27 0.69 -10.81 8.82
CA ARG A 27 1.87 -10.21 9.45
C ARG A 27 3.04 -10.07 8.47
N HIS A 28 3.38 -8.83 8.09
CA HIS A 28 4.66 -8.56 7.43
C HIS A 28 5.82 -8.95 8.37
N ARG A 29 6.68 -9.87 7.92
CA ARG A 29 7.86 -10.29 8.69
C ARG A 29 8.88 -9.15 8.75
N PRO A 30 9.31 -8.69 9.95
CA PRO A 30 10.40 -7.72 10.05
C PRO A 30 11.62 -8.22 9.26
N GLY A 31 12.09 -7.43 8.30
CA GLY A 31 13.23 -7.76 7.44
C GLY A 31 12.88 -8.40 6.09
N ALA A 32 11.61 -8.72 5.81
CA ALA A 32 11.20 -9.03 4.44
C ALA A 32 11.27 -7.75 3.56
N PRO A 33 11.78 -7.85 2.33
CA PRO A 33 11.95 -6.68 1.48
C PRO A 33 10.59 -6.15 0.99
N VAL A 34 10.37 -4.85 1.17
CA VAL A 34 9.19 -4.12 0.67
C VAL A 34 9.63 -3.20 -0.46
N ARG A 35 8.87 -3.17 -1.55
CA ARG A 35 9.05 -2.19 -2.62
C ARG A 35 7.91 -1.18 -2.56
N VAL A 36 8.26 0.10 -2.57
CA VAL A 36 7.30 1.19 -2.78
C VAL A 36 7.39 1.64 -4.22
N ARG A 37 6.24 1.69 -4.90
CA ARG A 37 6.14 2.08 -6.32
C ARG A 37 4.84 2.84 -6.59
N THR A 38 4.80 3.56 -7.70
CA THR A 38 3.54 4.12 -8.22
C THR A 38 2.59 2.98 -8.60
N ALA A 39 1.34 3.11 -8.16
CA ALA A 39 0.27 2.20 -8.52
C ALA A 39 0.00 2.25 -10.03
N GLN A 40 -0.32 1.11 -10.60
CA GLN A 40 -0.80 0.97 -11.97
C GLN A 40 -2.28 0.61 -11.97
N ALA A 41 -2.91 0.62 -13.15
CA ALA A 41 -4.33 0.29 -13.27
C ALA A 41 -4.64 -1.14 -12.80
N GLU A 42 -3.68 -2.07 -12.95
CA GLU A 42 -3.80 -3.47 -12.56
C GLU A 42 -3.84 -3.66 -11.04
N ASP A 43 -3.32 -2.71 -10.26
CA ASP A 43 -3.34 -2.77 -8.79
C ASP A 43 -4.73 -2.47 -8.22
N ALA A 44 -5.65 -1.94 -9.02
CA ALA A 44 -6.93 -1.40 -8.57
C ALA A 44 -7.80 -2.41 -7.80
N GLY A 45 -7.79 -3.68 -8.23
CA GLY A 45 -8.50 -4.75 -7.51
C GLY A 45 -7.92 -5.01 -6.12
N ALA A 46 -6.61 -5.25 -6.06
CA ALA A 46 -5.90 -5.49 -4.80
C ALA A 46 -5.97 -4.29 -3.84
N LEU A 47 -5.96 -3.06 -4.38
CA LEU A 47 -6.16 -1.83 -3.61
C LEU A 47 -7.54 -1.76 -2.97
N ALA A 48 -8.60 -2.15 -3.70
CA ALA A 48 -9.96 -2.17 -3.17
C ALA A 48 -10.11 -3.21 -2.03
N GLU A 49 -9.51 -4.39 -2.19
CA GLU A 49 -9.47 -5.42 -1.16
C GLU A 49 -8.71 -4.94 0.09
N LEU A 50 -7.51 -4.37 -0.10
CA LEU A 50 -6.73 -3.81 1.01
C LEU A 50 -7.48 -2.67 1.71
N ALA A 51 -8.11 -1.78 0.95
CA ALA A 51 -8.92 -0.70 1.50
C ALA A 51 -10.10 -1.22 2.33
N ALA A 52 -10.76 -2.30 1.92
CA ALA A 52 -11.84 -2.92 2.68
C ALA A 52 -11.40 -3.44 4.05
N VAL A 53 -10.16 -3.92 4.17
CA VAL A 53 -9.58 -4.37 5.46
C VAL A 53 -9.13 -3.19 6.32
N THR A 54 -8.55 -2.14 5.72
CA THR A 54 -7.96 -1.03 6.48
C THR A 54 -8.95 0.07 6.83
N PHE A 55 -9.98 0.31 6.01
CA PHE A 55 -10.91 1.44 6.20
C PHE A 55 -11.71 1.36 7.50
N PRO A 56 -12.25 0.20 7.93
CA PRO A 56 -12.96 0.09 9.21
C PRO A 56 -12.11 0.48 10.42
N LEU A 57 -10.78 0.27 10.35
CA LEU A 57 -9.84 0.61 11.42
C LEU A 57 -9.66 2.12 11.60
N ALA A 58 -9.99 2.90 10.57
CA ALA A 58 -9.88 4.36 10.56
C ALA A 58 -11.23 5.07 10.74
N CYS A 59 -12.33 4.32 10.81
CA CYS A 59 -13.65 4.88 10.97
C CYS A 59 -13.86 5.43 12.40
N PRO A 60 -14.45 6.62 12.55
CA PRO A 60 -14.74 7.17 13.87
C PRO A 60 -15.78 6.31 14.61
N PRO A 61 -15.81 6.37 15.96
CA PRO A 61 -16.82 5.71 16.76
C PRO A 61 -18.23 6.07 16.28
N GLY A 62 -19.10 5.06 16.14
CA GLY A 62 -20.48 5.24 15.66
C GLY A 62 -20.68 5.06 14.16
N SER A 63 -19.61 4.90 13.37
CA SER A 63 -19.74 4.55 11.94
C SER A 63 -20.36 3.17 11.78
N THR A 64 -21.53 3.09 11.14
CA THR A 64 -22.22 1.81 10.97
C THR A 64 -21.58 0.97 9.87
N PRO A 65 -21.71 -0.37 9.90
CA PRO A 65 -21.24 -1.20 8.80
C PRO A 65 -21.84 -0.80 7.44
N ALA A 66 -23.10 -0.34 7.40
CA ALA A 66 -23.75 0.11 6.18
C ALA A 66 -23.09 1.38 5.61
N ASP A 67 -22.79 2.37 6.46
CA ASP A 67 -22.09 3.59 6.06
C ASP A 67 -20.69 3.28 5.54
N GLN A 68 -19.99 2.34 6.19
CA GLN A 68 -18.66 1.90 5.77
C GLN A 68 -18.70 1.25 4.38
N GLN A 69 -19.65 0.34 4.15
CA GLN A 69 -19.83 -0.31 2.85
C GLN A 69 -20.21 0.70 1.76
N ALA A 70 -21.09 1.65 2.06
CA ALA A 70 -21.45 2.71 1.13
C ALA A 70 -20.22 3.56 0.75
N PHE A 71 -19.39 3.93 1.73
CA PHE A 71 -18.17 4.69 1.48
C PHE A 71 -17.15 3.90 0.65
N LEU A 72 -16.95 2.62 0.98
CA LEU A 72 -16.07 1.73 0.22
C LEU A 72 -16.50 1.66 -1.25
N ALA A 73 -17.79 1.43 -1.51
CA ALA A 73 -18.32 1.36 -2.87
C ALA A 73 -18.16 2.68 -3.64
N GLN A 74 -18.39 3.82 -2.98
CA GLN A 74 -18.37 5.14 -3.62
C GLN A 74 -16.96 5.69 -3.86
N HIS A 75 -16.01 5.38 -2.97
CA HIS A 75 -14.71 6.06 -2.95
C HIS A 75 -13.51 5.14 -3.05
N LEU A 76 -13.64 3.86 -2.69
CA LEU A 76 -12.54 2.90 -2.54
C LEU A 76 -12.78 1.61 -3.34
N SER A 77 -13.64 1.66 -4.35
CA SER A 77 -13.82 0.55 -5.29
C SER A 77 -12.67 0.48 -6.29
N ALA A 78 -12.52 -0.66 -6.97
CA ALA A 78 -11.49 -0.84 -7.99
C ALA A 78 -11.60 0.21 -9.11
N GLU A 79 -12.82 0.52 -9.57
CA GLU A 79 -13.04 1.57 -10.57
C GLU A 79 -12.52 2.94 -10.09
N ARG A 80 -12.77 3.28 -8.82
CA ARG A 80 -12.27 4.53 -8.23
C ARG A 80 -10.75 4.55 -8.15
N PHE A 81 -10.12 3.45 -7.74
CA PHE A 81 -8.66 3.35 -7.68
C PHE A 81 -8.01 3.44 -9.07
N ALA A 82 -8.58 2.80 -10.09
CA ALA A 82 -8.12 2.96 -11.47
C ALA A 82 -8.22 4.42 -11.92
N GLY A 83 -9.33 5.11 -11.60
CA GLY A 83 -9.49 6.53 -11.84
C GLY A 83 -8.47 7.40 -11.12
N TYR A 84 -8.16 7.10 -9.84
CA TYR A 84 -7.13 7.83 -9.09
C TYR A 84 -5.72 7.60 -9.64
N ALA A 85 -5.39 6.40 -10.10
CA ALA A 85 -4.08 6.09 -10.69
C ALA A 85 -3.88 6.80 -12.04
N ALA A 86 -4.95 7.09 -12.77
CA ALA A 86 -4.91 7.82 -14.04
C ALA A 86 -5.01 9.36 -13.88
N ASP A 87 -5.34 9.86 -12.68
CA ASP A 87 -5.53 11.29 -12.43
C ASP A 87 -4.17 11.99 -12.26
N PRO A 88 -3.78 12.92 -13.15
CA PRO A 88 -2.47 13.59 -13.08
C PRO A 88 -2.34 14.53 -11.87
N SER A 89 -3.44 14.85 -11.18
CA SER A 89 -3.41 15.61 -9.93
C SER A 89 -3.19 14.73 -8.70
N ARG A 90 -3.02 13.41 -8.88
CA ARG A 90 -2.85 12.44 -7.80
C ARG A 90 -1.59 11.62 -7.99
N VAL A 91 -1.02 11.21 -6.86
CA VAL A 91 0.01 10.18 -6.83
C VAL A 91 -0.47 9.09 -5.90
N LEU A 92 -0.71 7.90 -6.45
CA LEU A 92 -1.04 6.71 -5.69
C LEU A 92 0.22 5.84 -5.59
N LEU A 93 0.71 5.62 -4.39
CA LEU A 93 1.84 4.73 -4.12
C LEU A 93 1.33 3.47 -3.43
N VAL A 94 1.90 2.34 -3.80
CA VAL A 94 1.67 1.05 -3.14
C VAL A 94 2.97 0.51 -2.58
N ALA A 95 2.86 -0.18 -1.45
CA ALA A 95 3.90 -1.02 -0.89
C ALA A 95 3.54 -2.47 -1.20
N ASP A 96 4.43 -3.22 -1.84
CA ASP A 96 4.24 -4.65 -2.10
C ASP A 96 5.41 -5.49 -1.61
N ASP A 97 5.12 -6.77 -1.37
CA ASP A 97 6.12 -7.78 -1.04
C ASP A 97 6.71 -8.41 -2.34
N PRO A 98 7.69 -9.33 -2.23
CA PRO A 98 8.28 -9.99 -3.41
C PRO A 98 7.32 -10.86 -4.21
N THR A 99 6.18 -11.26 -3.64
CA THR A 99 5.12 -12.00 -4.34
C THR A 99 4.19 -11.06 -5.13
N GLY A 100 4.25 -9.76 -4.85
CA GLY A 100 3.38 -8.74 -5.43
C GLY A 100 2.13 -8.46 -4.59
N ALA A 101 2.00 -9.05 -3.40
CA ALA A 101 0.89 -8.78 -2.50
C ALA A 101 1.01 -7.36 -1.94
N LEU A 102 -0.08 -6.58 -1.99
CA LEU A 102 -0.10 -5.22 -1.47
C LEU A 102 -0.16 -5.23 0.06
N LEU A 103 0.81 -4.55 0.66
CA LEU A 103 0.96 -4.40 2.11
C LEU A 103 0.45 -3.04 2.60
N GLY A 104 0.33 -2.06 1.71
CA GLY A 104 -0.04 -0.70 2.09
C GLY A 104 -0.19 0.20 0.88
N TYR A 105 -0.84 1.34 1.07
CA TYR A 105 -0.95 2.36 0.04
C TYR A 105 -1.05 3.76 0.64
N THR A 106 -0.64 4.74 -0.15
CA THR A 106 -0.88 6.15 0.15
C THR A 106 -1.33 6.90 -1.09
N MET A 107 -2.23 7.86 -0.92
CA MET A 107 -2.69 8.74 -1.98
C MET A 107 -2.38 10.19 -1.63
N LEU A 108 -1.63 10.84 -2.52
CA LEU A 108 -1.30 12.25 -2.49
C LEU A 108 -2.20 13.01 -3.47
N VAL A 109 -2.63 14.21 -3.10
CA VAL A 109 -3.43 15.09 -3.98
C VAL A 109 -2.74 16.43 -4.14
N GLN A 110 -2.43 16.77 -5.38
CA GLN A 110 -1.79 18.01 -5.81
C GLN A 110 -2.87 18.98 -6.32
N ALA A 111 -3.74 19.42 -5.43
CA ALA A 111 -4.82 20.34 -5.75
C ALA A 111 -4.96 21.41 -4.65
N THR A 112 -5.58 22.54 -5.01
CA THR A 112 -5.97 23.52 -3.99
C THR A 112 -7.01 22.89 -3.06
N PRO A 113 -6.86 22.97 -1.73
CA PRO A 113 -7.86 22.45 -0.81
C PRO A 113 -9.25 23.05 -1.06
N ALA A 114 -10.24 22.16 -1.14
CA ALA A 114 -11.62 22.56 -1.37
C ALA A 114 -12.18 23.36 -0.18
N ASP A 115 -11.80 22.96 1.03
CA ASP A 115 -12.20 23.61 2.27
C ASP A 115 -11.53 24.99 2.42
N PRO A 116 -12.31 26.08 2.58
CA PRO A 116 -11.78 27.43 2.69
C PRO A 116 -10.95 27.65 3.96
N ASP A 117 -11.28 26.98 5.06
CA ASP A 117 -10.57 27.12 6.33
C ASP A 117 -9.20 26.44 6.23
N VAL A 118 -9.13 25.26 5.60
CA VAL A 118 -7.86 24.59 5.28
C VAL A 118 -7.00 25.47 4.38
N ARG A 119 -7.59 26.09 3.35
CA ARG A 119 -6.88 26.97 2.43
C ARG A 119 -6.33 28.22 3.13
N ALA A 120 -7.11 28.82 4.03
CA ALA A 120 -6.68 29.98 4.82
C ALA A 120 -5.54 29.65 5.81
N ALA A 121 -5.47 28.39 6.27
CA ALA A 121 -4.42 27.93 7.18
C ALA A 121 -3.07 27.63 6.49
N LEU A 122 -3.05 27.43 5.17
CA LEU A 122 -1.82 27.16 4.43
C LEU A 122 -0.98 28.44 4.25
N THR A 123 0.26 28.40 4.73
CA THR A 123 1.21 29.52 4.59
C THR A 123 2.25 29.31 3.49
N LEU A 124 2.33 28.10 2.91
CA LEU A 124 3.29 27.71 1.87
C LEU A 124 2.58 27.15 0.64
N SER A 125 3.14 27.44 -0.55
CA SER A 125 2.62 26.98 -1.84
C SER A 125 3.78 26.64 -2.81
N PRO A 126 3.67 25.56 -3.61
CA PRO A 126 2.53 24.63 -3.70
C PRO A 126 2.42 23.69 -2.50
N ALA A 127 1.21 23.21 -2.22
CA ALA A 127 0.93 22.23 -1.16
C ALA A 127 0.44 20.90 -1.75
N VAL A 128 0.67 19.81 -1.02
CA VAL A 128 0.21 18.46 -1.37
C VAL A 128 -0.49 17.87 -0.16
N GLU A 129 -1.72 17.38 -0.36
CA GLU A 129 -2.49 16.69 0.67
C GLU A 129 -2.07 15.21 0.74
N LEU A 130 -1.75 14.73 1.95
CA LEU A 130 -1.68 13.30 2.25
C LEU A 130 -3.10 12.78 2.54
N SER A 131 -3.82 12.39 1.50
CA SER A 131 -5.26 12.09 1.58
C SER A 131 -5.56 10.71 2.20
N LYS A 132 -4.69 9.73 1.96
CA LYS A 132 -4.81 8.35 2.49
C LYS A 132 -3.43 7.81 2.83
N CYS A 133 -3.30 7.08 3.93
CA CYS A 133 -2.08 6.39 4.30
C CYS A 133 -2.42 5.18 5.17
N TYR A 134 -2.44 4.00 4.57
CA TYR A 134 -2.88 2.77 5.21
C TYR A 134 -1.87 1.65 4.97
N VAL A 135 -1.67 0.83 5.99
CA VAL A 135 -0.89 -0.41 5.94
C VAL A 135 -1.77 -1.54 6.42
N HIS A 136 -1.60 -2.73 5.85
CA HIS A 136 -2.24 -3.95 6.31
C HIS A 136 -1.90 -4.17 7.81
N PRO A 137 -2.89 -4.46 8.67
CA PRO A 137 -2.70 -4.68 10.10
C PRO A 137 -1.90 -5.95 10.42
#